data_AF-A0A0B2S2S4-F1
#
_entry.id   AF-A0A0B2S2S4-F1
#
_cell.length_a   1.000
_cell.length_b   1.000
_cell.length_c   1.000
_cell.angle_alpha   90.00
_cell.angle_beta   90.00
_cell.angle_gamma   90.00
#
_symmetry.space_group_name_H-M   'P 1'
#
loop_
_entity.id
_entity.type
_entity.pdbx_description
1 polymer ?
#
loop_
_entity_poly.entity_id
_entity_poly.type
_entity_poly.pdbx_seq_one_letter_code
_entity_poly.pdbx_strand_id
1 'polypeptide(L)'
;MALSASDVAAMYSLLSNSMSTDHRLRGPAEDALAQSESRPGFCSCLLEVITAKDLGSQTDVRMMATVYFKNSVNRYWRHRRNSS
;
A
#
# COMPACT_ATOMS: atom_id res chain seq x y z
N MET A 1 -10.60 7.93 9.38
CA MET A 1 -10.32 6.67 10.11
C MET A 1 -8.93 6.17 9.74
N ALA A 2 -8.11 5.81 10.72
CA ALA A 2 -6.79 5.21 10.50
C ALA A 2 -6.91 3.80 9.91
N LEU A 3 -5.96 3.40 9.09
CA LEU A 3 -5.82 2.01 8.64
C LEU A 3 -5.29 1.16 9.81
N SER A 4 -5.88 -0.01 10.00
CA SER A 4 -5.62 -0.95 11.09
C SER A 4 -4.95 -2.23 10.57
N ALA A 5 -4.42 -3.07 11.48
CA ALA A 5 -3.80 -4.35 11.12
C ALA A 5 -4.76 -5.29 10.35
N SER A 6 -6.07 -5.16 10.56
CA SER A 6 -7.09 -5.90 9.80
C SER A 6 -7.12 -5.52 8.32
N ASP A 7 -6.66 -4.32 7.97
CA ASP A 7 -6.62 -3.82 6.60
C ASP A 7 -5.42 -4.38 5.80
N VAL A 8 -4.49 -5.10 6.43
CA VAL A 8 -3.30 -5.67 5.78
C VAL A 8 -3.69 -6.69 4.72
N ALA A 9 -4.66 -7.56 5.00
CA ALA A 9 -5.15 -8.55 4.04
C ALA A 9 -5.87 -7.88 2.84
N ALA A 10 -6.58 -6.78 3.10
CA ALA A 10 -7.21 -5.98 2.06
C ALA A 10 -6.16 -5.26 1.20
N MET A 11 -5.14 -4.66 1.84
CA MET A 11 -4.01 -4.01 1.18
C MET A 11 -3.24 -4.99 0.30
N TYR A 12 -3.00 -6.20 0.80
CA TYR A 12 -2.40 -7.27 0.05
C TYR A 12 -3.19 -7.59 -1.24
N SER A 13 -4.51 -7.74 -1.10
CA SER A 13 -5.40 -8.02 -2.24
C SER A 13 -5.38 -6.87 -3.27
N LEU A 14 -5.37 -5.62 -2.81
CA LEU A 14 -5.27 -4.44 -3.68
C LEU A 14 -3.95 -4.40 -4.45
N LEU A 15 -2.83 -4.64 -3.76
CA LEU A 15 -1.52 -4.68 -4.39
C LEU A 15 -1.42 -5.82 -5.41
N SER A 16 -1.93 -7.01 -5.07
CA SER A 16 -2.00 -8.15 -6.01
C SER A 16 -2.87 -7.83 -7.23
N ASN A 17 -4.02 -7.17 -7.05
CA ASN A 17 -4.90 -6.80 -8.14
C ASN A 17 -4.33 -5.69 -9.02
N SER A 18 -3.54 -4.78 -8.46
CA SER A 18 -2.83 -3.74 -9.23
C SER A 18 -1.79 -4.31 -10.21
N MET A 19 -1.31 -5.53 -9.93
CA MET A 19 -0.37 -6.27 -10.78
C MET A 19 -1.07 -7.21 -11.77
N SER A 20 -2.40 -7.31 -11.73
CA SER A 20 -3.17 -8.17 -12.63
C SER A 20 -3.19 -7.62 -14.05
N THR A 21 -3.16 -8.53 -15.03
CA THR A 21 -3.28 -8.19 -16.46
C THR A 21 -4.69 -7.70 -16.80
N ASP A 22 -5.70 -8.02 -15.98
CA ASP A 22 -7.07 -7.55 -16.18
C ASP A 22 -7.22 -6.09 -15.73
N HIS A 23 -7.41 -5.21 -16.72
CA HIS A 23 -7.64 -3.78 -16.49
C HIS A 23 -8.86 -3.49 -15.61
N ARG A 24 -9.87 -4.37 -15.60
CA ARG A 24 -11.08 -4.21 -14.78
C ARG A 24 -10.81 -4.42 -13.30
N LEU A 25 -9.76 -5.17 -12.96
CA LEU A 25 -9.30 -5.37 -11.58
C LEU A 25 -8.23 -4.36 -11.20
N ARG A 26 -7.36 -4.01 -12.15
CA ARG A 26 -6.24 -3.09 -11.93
C ARG A 26 -6.69 -1.66 -11.65
N GLY A 27 -7.56 -1.09 -12.48
CA GLY A 27 -8.00 0.30 -12.34
C GLY A 27 -8.60 0.60 -10.95
N PRO A 28 -9.63 -0.16 -10.51
CA PRO A 28 -10.22 0.02 -9.19
C PRO A 28 -9.23 -0.20 -8.04
N ALA A 29 -8.27 -1.11 -8.21
CA ALA A 29 -7.25 -1.37 -7.20
C ALA A 29 -6.28 -0.19 -7.06
N GLU A 30 -5.81 0.39 -8.17
CA GLU A 30 -4.96 1.58 -8.18
C GLU A 30 -5.69 2.80 -7.59
N ASP A 31 -6.97 3.00 -7.92
CA ASP A 31 -7.78 4.08 -7.36
C ASP A 31 -7.97 3.94 -5.84
N ALA A 32 -8.25 2.71 -5.37
CA ALA A 32 -8.38 2.43 -3.94
C ALA A 32 -7.06 2.63 -3.17
N LEU A 33 -5.92 2.28 -3.80
CA LEU A 33 -4.59 2.54 -3.25
C LEU A 33 -4.30 4.04 -3.15
N ALA A 34 -4.63 4.82 -4.19
CA ALA A 34 -4.46 6.27 -4.20
C ALA A 34 -5.29 6.95 -3.11
N GLN A 35 -6.55 6.53 -2.91
CA GLN A 35 -7.39 7.03 -1.83
C GLN A 35 -6.83 6.66 -0.45
N SER A 36 -6.30 5.44 -0.31
CA SER A 36 -5.70 4.95 0.92
C SER A 36 -4.39 5.64 1.28
N GLU A 37 -3.64 6.15 0.30
CA GLU A 37 -2.38 6.87 0.49
C GLU A 37 -2.53 8.11 1.40
N SER A 38 -3.67 8.79 1.28
CA SER A 38 -3.99 9.98 2.08
C SER A 38 -4.26 9.66 3.56
N ARG A 39 -4.56 8.40 3.89
CA ARG A 39 -5.02 8.00 5.23
C ARG A 39 -3.85 7.80 6.21
N PRO A 40 -4.02 8.15 7.50
CA PRO A 40 -3.05 7.78 8.53
C PRO A 40 -3.02 6.26 8.70
N GLY A 41 -1.83 5.69 8.89
CA GLY A 41 -1.61 4.23 9.00
C GLY A 41 -1.26 3.53 7.67
N PHE A 42 -1.35 4.21 6.53
CA PHE A 42 -1.02 3.61 5.21
C PHE A 42 0.40 3.05 5.15
N CYS A 43 1.40 3.85 5.52
CA CYS A 43 2.80 3.43 5.51
C CYS A 43 3.07 2.27 6.49
N SER A 44 2.39 2.24 7.64
CA SER A 44 2.51 1.14 8.61
C SER A 44 1.95 -0.16 8.04
N CYS A 45 0.79 -0.09 7.39
CA CYS A 45 0.16 -1.23 6.73
C CYS A 45 1.03 -1.79 5.59
N LEU A 46 1.64 -0.91 4.77
CA LEU A 46 2.62 -1.34 3.76
C LEU A 46 3.86 -2.00 4.38
N LEU A 47 4.36 -1.48 5.49
CA LEU A 47 5.53 -2.04 6.18
C LEU A 47 5.25 -3.45 6.72
N GLU A 48 4.03 -3.69 7.23
CA GLU A 48 3.59 -5.03 7.64
C GLU A 48 3.56 -5.99 6.44
N VAL A 49 3.04 -5.57 5.27
CA VAL A 49 3.08 -6.38 4.04
C VAL A 49 4.52 -6.70 3.60
N ILE A 50 5.43 -5.72 3.68
CA ILE A 50 6.83 -5.88 3.28
C ILE A 50 7.56 -6.87 4.21
N THR A 51 7.29 -6.80 5.51
CA THR A 51 7.99 -7.58 6.55
C THR A 51 7.36 -8.94 6.84
N ALA A 52 6.12 -9.18 6.38
CA ALA A 52 5.44 -10.44 6.56
C ALA A 52 6.23 -11.58 5.89
N LYS A 53 6.78 -12.49 6.69
CA LYS A 53 7.72 -13.53 6.23
C LYS A 53 7.05 -14.68 5.46
N ASP A 54 5.76 -14.89 5.69
CA ASP A 54 4.96 -16.01 5.19
C ASP A 54 4.72 -15.96 3.66
N LEU A 55 4.75 -14.78 3.04
CA LEU A 55 4.41 -14.63 1.62
C LEU A 55 5.57 -14.99 0.67
N GLY A 56 6.24 -16.13 0.88
CA GLY A 56 7.48 -16.53 0.19
C GLY A 56 7.37 -16.64 -1.34
N SER A 57 6.14 -16.72 -1.89
CA SER A 57 5.90 -16.75 -3.34
C SER A 57 5.47 -15.41 -3.95
N GLN A 58 5.39 -14.33 -3.16
CA GLN A 58 4.78 -13.05 -3.58
C GLN A 58 5.77 -11.90 -3.45
N THR A 59 7.00 -12.16 -3.86
CA THR A 59 8.09 -11.18 -3.94
C THR A 59 7.64 -9.93 -4.72
N ASP A 60 6.87 -10.10 -5.78
CA ASP A 60 6.37 -9.00 -6.62
C ASP A 60 5.43 -8.07 -5.85
N VAL A 61 4.55 -8.62 -5.01
CA VAL A 61 3.64 -7.83 -4.18
C VAL A 61 4.41 -7.04 -3.11
N ARG A 62 5.45 -7.64 -2.52
CA ARG A 62 6.33 -6.93 -1.57
C ARG A 62 7.15 -5.83 -2.24
N MET A 63 7.65 -6.08 -3.45
CA MET A 63 8.33 -5.04 -4.24
C MET A 63 7.37 -3.89 -4.55
N MET A 64 6.14 -4.19 -4.96
CA MET A 64 5.12 -3.18 -5.22
C MET A 64 4.79 -2.37 -3.95
N ALA A 65 4.59 -3.04 -2.80
CA ALA A 65 4.39 -2.37 -1.51
C ALA A 65 5.56 -1.42 -1.17
N THR A 66 6.80 -1.83 -1.45
CA THR A 66 7.99 -1.01 -1.24
C THR A 66 8.01 0.22 -2.13
N VAL A 67 7.60 0.10 -3.40
CA VAL A 67 7.50 1.23 -4.33
C VAL A 67 6.46 2.24 -3.83
N TYR A 68 5.27 1.79 -3.44
CA TYR A 68 4.24 2.65 -2.85
C TYR A 68 4.73 3.32 -1.58
N PHE A 69 5.38 2.58 -0.67
CA PHE A 69 5.92 3.12 0.57
C PHE A 69 6.94 4.23 0.30
N LYS A 70 7.91 4.00 -0.60
CA LYS A 70 8.90 4.99 -1.01
C LYS A 70 8.23 6.25 -1.57
N ASN A 71 7.23 6.08 -2.44
CA ASN A 71 6.53 7.20 -3.08
C ASN A 71 5.76 8.03 -2.05
N SER A 72 5.07 7.39 -1.12
CA SER A 72 4.32 8.08 -0.06
C SER A 72 5.24 8.83 0.90
N VAL A 73 6.38 8.25 1.27
CA VAL A 73 7.41 8.95 2.06
C VAL A 73 7.93 10.18 1.29
N ASN A 74 8.29 10.02 0.03
CA ASN A 74 8.81 11.13 -0.77
C ASN A 74 7.80 12.29 -0.91
N ARG A 75 6.51 11.98 -1.10
CA ARG A 75 5.44 12.98 -1.27
C ARG A 75 5.04 13.66 0.03
N TYR A 76 4.79 12.89 1.09
CA TYR A 76 4.06 13.38 2.26
C TYR A 76 4.90 13.55 3.52
N TRP A 77 6.10 12.99 3.60
CA TRP A 77 6.90 13.01 4.84
C TRP A 77 7.30 14.43 5.27
N ARG A 78 7.65 15.30 4.32
CA ARG A 78 7.97 16.72 4.62
C ARG A 78 6.71 17.57 4.83
N HIS A 79 5.65 17.34 4.05
CA HIS A 79 4.40 18.09 4.16
C HIS A 79 3.66 17.82 5.48
N ARG A 80 3.65 16.57 5.96
CA ARG A 80 3.04 16.22 7.26
C ARG A 80 3.79 16.82 8.44
N ARG A 81 5.07 17.18 8.29
CA ARG A 81 5.88 17.80 9.36
C ARG A 81 5.56 19.29 9.57
N ASN A 82 5.01 19.96 8.55
CA ASN A 82 4.61 21.38 8.60
C ASN A 82 3.11 21.58 8.85
N SER A 83 2.35 20.50 9.03
CA SER A 83 0.95 20.56 9.44
C SER A 83 0.90 20.48 10.97
N SER A 84 1.24 21.57 11.66
CA SER A 84 1.07 21.72 13.11
C SER A 84 -0.04 22.71 13.40
#